data_AF-A0A449A856-F1
#
_entry.id   AF-A0A449A856-F1
#
_cell.length_a   1.000
_cell.length_b   1.000
_cell.length_c   1.000
_cell.angle_alpha   90.00
_cell.angle_beta   90.00
_cell.angle_gamma   90.00
#
_symmetry.space_group_name_H-M   'P 1'
#
loop_
_entity.id
_entity.type
_entity.pdbx_description
1 polymer ?
#
loop_
_entity_poly.entity_id
_entity_poly.type
_entity_poly.pdbx_seq_one_letter_code
_entity_poly.pdbx_strand_id
1 'polypeptide(L)'
;MFNTPGSALKVYWNPTVFSFEIISVFLIVYLLLIWKLIAIMNKKQHNKLFMSSGYIVVIAIAILFPFGLGSIGAKTAIYPFINPFNIITNSIIKGYGVIGQSKQPPAPLLKGIPYIFGGQIIVHWLVWFCFEFRLKE
;
A
#
# COMPACT_ATOMS: atom_id res chain seq x y z
N MET A 1 -13.87 1.75 -15.09
CA MET A 1 -13.45 0.67 -14.15
C MET A 1 -13.36 1.29 -12.76
N PHE A 2 -14.02 0.73 -11.74
CA PHE A 2 -13.96 1.30 -10.38
C PHE A 2 -12.72 0.74 -9.66
N ASN A 3 -11.83 1.63 -9.22
CA ASN A 3 -10.57 1.31 -8.53
C ASN A 3 -10.63 1.70 -7.04
N THR A 4 -11.84 1.85 -6.51
CA THR A 4 -12.05 2.13 -5.08
C THR A 4 -11.89 0.85 -4.27
N PRO A 5 -11.62 0.95 -2.95
CA PRO A 5 -11.39 -0.21 -2.11
C PRO A 5 -12.53 -1.24 -2.16
N GLY A 6 -13.78 -0.77 -2.13
CA GLY A 6 -14.95 -1.65 -2.20
C GLY A 6 -15.11 -2.36 -3.56
N SER A 7 -14.78 -1.70 -4.67
CA SER A 7 -14.82 -2.33 -6.00
C SER A 7 -13.69 -3.32 -6.21
N ALA A 8 -12.49 -3.01 -5.70
CA ALA A 8 -11.32 -3.88 -5.77
C ALA A 8 -11.58 -5.21 -5.04
N LEU A 9 -12.18 -5.15 -3.86
CA LEU A 9 -12.45 -6.33 -3.03
C LEU A 9 -13.60 -7.21 -3.55
N LYS A 10 -14.41 -6.72 -4.50
CA LYS A 10 -15.52 -7.46 -5.12
C LYS A 10 -15.10 -8.32 -6.32
N VAL A 11 -13.90 -8.12 -6.85
CA VAL A 11 -13.40 -8.83 -8.04
C VAL A 11 -12.20 -9.69 -7.69
N TYR A 12 -11.99 -10.77 -8.45
CA TYR A 12 -10.82 -11.65 -8.26
C TYR A 12 -9.53 -11.07 -8.82
N TRP A 13 -9.64 -10.06 -9.71
CA TRP A 13 -8.49 -9.44 -10.33
C TRP A 13 -8.80 -8.00 -10.73
N ASN A 14 -7.92 -7.07 -10.33
CA ASN A 14 -7.89 -5.70 -10.82
C ASN A 14 -6.43 -5.31 -11.07
N PRO A 15 -5.96 -5.30 -12.34
CA PRO A 15 -4.55 -5.07 -12.67
C PRO A 15 -4.09 -3.65 -12.30
N THR A 16 -4.99 -2.67 -12.33
CA THR A 16 -4.70 -1.29 -11.95
C THR A 16 -4.43 -1.20 -10.45
N VAL A 17 -5.33 -1.74 -9.61
CA VAL A 17 -5.13 -1.76 -8.16
C VAL A 17 -3.88 -2.56 -7.80
N PHE A 18 -3.66 -3.71 -8.43
CA PHE A 18 -2.47 -4.53 -8.23
C PHE A 18 -1.17 -3.75 -8.52
N SER A 19 -1.11 -3.07 -9.66
CA SER A 19 0.07 -2.29 -10.05
C SER A 19 0.32 -1.12 -9.10
N PHE A 20 -0.73 -0.46 -8.62
CA PHE A 20 -0.59 0.64 -7.67
C PHE A 20 -0.24 0.17 -6.25
N GLU A 21 -0.68 -1.02 -5.81
CA GLU A 21 -0.15 -1.64 -4.58
C GLU A 21 1.36 -1.86 -4.70
N ILE A 22 1.81 -2.38 -5.84
CA ILE A 22 3.23 -2.63 -6.10
C ILE A 22 4.02 -1.33 -5.97
N ILE A 23 3.58 -0.27 -6.65
CA ILE A 23 4.25 1.04 -6.62
C ILE A 23 4.24 1.64 -5.21
N SER A 24 3.11 1.60 -4.51
CA SER A 24 2.99 2.11 -3.15
C SER A 24 3.93 1.41 -2.18
N VAL A 25 3.93 0.07 -2.14
CA VAL A 25 4.79 -0.69 -1.23
C VAL A 25 6.26 -0.51 -1.59
N PHE A 26 6.59 -0.47 -2.88
CA PHE A 26 7.95 -0.20 -3.34
C PHE A 26 8.44 1.14 -2.80
N LEU A 27 7.65 2.20 -2.95
CA LEU A 27 7.98 3.54 -2.47
C LEU A 27 8.18 3.56 -0.95
N ILE A 28 7.35 2.87 -0.18
CA ILE A 28 7.53 2.79 1.28
C ILE A 28 8.88 2.18 1.62
N VAL A 29 9.15 0.97 1.14
CA VAL A 29 10.38 0.26 1.52
C VAL A 29 11.60 1.05 1.05
N TYR A 30 11.59 1.53 -0.19
CA TYR A 30 12.67 2.33 -0.75
C TYR A 30 12.94 3.62 0.04
N LEU A 31 11.90 4.41 0.32
CA LEU A 31 12.05 5.67 1.04
C LEU A 31 12.41 5.46 2.52
N LEU A 32 11.95 4.38 3.16
CA LEU A 32 12.39 4.02 4.51
C LEU A 32 13.88 3.71 4.57
N LEU A 33 14.40 3.01 3.55
CA LEU A 33 15.83 2.70 3.44
C LEU A 33 16.65 3.97 3.21
N ILE A 34 16.20 4.88 2.33
CA ILE A 34 16.81 6.20 2.17
C ILE A 34 16.80 6.97 3.49
N TRP A 35 15.67 7.00 4.19
CA TRP A 35 15.58 7.72 5.46
C TRP A 35 16.53 7.14 6.51
N LYS A 36 16.64 5.81 6.58
CA LYS A 36 17.62 5.14 7.44
C LYS A 36 19.05 5.53 7.09
N LEU A 37 19.39 5.61 5.80
CA LEU A 37 20.71 6.07 5.35
C LEU A 37 20.98 7.51 5.79
N ILE A 38 20.03 8.41 5.58
CA ILE A 38 20.11 9.81 6.04
C ILE A 38 20.28 9.86 7.56
N ALA A 39 19.58 9.02 8.31
CA ALA A 39 19.70 8.95 9.76
C ALA A 39 21.11 8.50 10.19
N ILE A 40 21.70 7.51 9.51
CA ILE A 40 23.06 7.05 9.77
C ILE A 40 24.09 8.15 9.46
N MET A 41 23.98 8.79 8.28
CA MET A 41 24.89 9.88 7.87
C MET A 41 24.87 11.06 8.86
N ASN A 42 23.70 11.34 9.44
CA ASN A 42 23.53 12.39 10.44
C ASN A 42 23.77 11.93 11.90
N LYS A 43 24.14 10.66 12.12
CA LYS A 43 24.28 10.05 13.46
C LYS A 43 23.00 10.14 14.32
N LYS A 44 21.83 10.14 13.68
CA LYS A 44 20.49 10.25 14.29
C LYS A 44 19.72 8.93 14.30
N GLN A 45 20.35 7.80 13.99
CA GLN A 45 19.68 6.49 13.89
C GLN A 45 19.01 6.02 15.20
N HIS A 46 19.46 6.51 16.37
CA HIS A 46 18.86 6.22 17.67
C HIS A 46 17.91 7.32 18.17
N ASN A 47 17.80 8.44 17.45
CA ASN A 47 16.91 9.53 17.83
C ASN A 47 15.48 9.17 17.43
N LYS A 48 14.67 8.84 18.44
CA LYS A 48 13.27 8.44 18.25
C LYS A 48 12.45 9.48 17.48
N LEU A 49 12.60 10.76 17.80
CA LEU A 49 11.86 11.83 17.13
C LEU A 49 12.23 11.93 15.64
N PHE A 50 13.53 11.83 15.33
CA PHE A 50 14.02 11.88 13.96
C PHE A 50 13.57 10.67 13.13
N MET A 51 13.56 9.48 13.72
CA MET A 51 13.10 8.26 13.06
C MET A 51 11.58 8.27 12.84
N SER A 52 10.81 8.69 13.84
CA SER A 52 9.35 8.78 13.76
C SER A 52 8.89 9.82 12.75
N SER A 53 9.51 11.02 12.71
CA SER A 53 9.13 12.05 11.74
C SER A 53 9.40 11.60 10.30
N GLY A 54 10.53 10.94 10.07
CA GLY A 54 10.84 10.31 8.79
C GLY A 54 9.82 9.29 8.36
N TYR A 55 9.45 8.38 9.26
CA TYR A 55 8.45 7.37 8.98
C TYR A 55 7.12 8.00 8.54
N ILE A 56 6.66 9.05 9.23
CA ILE A 56 5.43 9.78 8.86
C ILE A 56 5.56 10.39 7.46
N VAL A 57 6.68 11.04 7.15
CA VAL A 57 6.94 11.64 5.84
C VAL A 57 6.94 10.59 4.74
N VAL A 58 7.61 9.45 4.97
CA VAL A 58 7.65 8.34 4.01
C VAL A 58 6.26 7.80 3.72
N ILE A 59 5.46 7.54 4.76
CA ILE A 59 4.08 7.05 4.59
C ILE A 59 3.23 8.09 3.84
N ALA A 60 3.35 9.38 4.17
CA ALA A 60 2.63 10.44 3.47
C ALA A 60 2.98 10.48 1.98
N ILE A 61 4.27 10.43 1.62
CA ILE A 61 4.71 10.39 0.22
C ILE A 61 4.17 9.14 -0.48
N ALA A 62 4.26 7.97 0.15
CA ALA A 62 3.81 6.71 -0.45
C ALA A 62 2.28 6.61 -0.63
N ILE A 63 1.51 7.42 0.08
CA ILE A 63 0.06 7.58 -0.14
C ILE A 63 -0.20 8.60 -1.24
N LEU A 64 0.39 9.80 -1.12
CA LEU A 64 0.10 10.93 -1.98
C LEU A 64 0.62 10.76 -3.39
N PHE A 65 1.78 10.11 -3.56
CA PHE A 65 2.41 9.97 -4.86
C PHE A 65 1.60 9.03 -5.79
N PRO A 66 1.20 7.82 -5.38
CA PRO A 66 0.31 6.98 -6.18
C PRO A 66 -1.06 7.63 -6.44
N PHE A 67 -1.59 8.37 -5.46
CA PHE A 67 -2.81 9.14 -5.65
C PHE A 67 -2.65 10.23 -6.74
N GLY A 68 -1.54 10.97 -6.72
CA GLY A 68 -1.19 11.97 -7.73
C GLY A 68 -0.95 11.37 -9.12
N LEU A 69 -0.26 10.22 -9.21
CA LEU A 69 -0.10 9.51 -10.47
C LEU A 69 -1.44 9.01 -11.03
N GLY A 70 -2.32 8.51 -10.17
CA GLY A 70 -3.67 8.07 -10.56
C GLY A 70 -4.54 9.22 -11.08
N SER A 71 -4.47 10.38 -10.43
CA SER A 71 -5.28 11.55 -10.79
C SER A 71 -4.79 12.25 -12.07
N ILE A 72 -3.48 12.40 -12.25
CA ILE A 72 -2.90 13.10 -13.40
C ILE A 72 -2.74 12.16 -14.61
N GLY A 73 -2.12 11.00 -14.39
CA GLY A 73 -1.72 10.09 -15.48
C GLY A 73 -2.84 9.16 -15.93
N ALA A 74 -3.51 8.50 -14.98
CA ALA A 74 -4.56 7.52 -15.30
C ALA A 74 -5.96 8.15 -15.42
N LYS A 75 -6.15 9.39 -14.97
CA LYS A 75 -7.48 10.01 -14.78
C LYS A 75 -8.46 9.10 -14.02
N THR A 76 -7.95 8.27 -13.11
CA THR A 76 -8.75 7.36 -12.29
C THR A 76 -8.43 7.54 -10.83
N ALA A 77 -9.47 7.56 -9.99
CA ALA A 77 -9.29 7.55 -8.55
C ALA A 77 -8.81 6.15 -8.12
N ILE A 78 -7.55 6.03 -7.74
CA ILE A 78 -6.95 4.79 -7.25
C ILE A 78 -6.59 4.99 -5.78
N TYR A 79 -7.05 4.06 -4.95
CA TYR A 79 -6.78 4.08 -3.53
C TYR A 79 -6.06 2.80 -3.13
N PRO A 80 -4.71 2.81 -3.12
CA PRO A 80 -3.96 1.66 -2.65
C PRO A 80 -4.20 1.45 -1.16
N PHE A 81 -4.30 0.19 -0.77
CA PHE A 81 -4.47 -0.30 0.59
C PHE A 81 -3.17 -0.22 1.38
N ILE A 82 -2.01 -0.39 0.72
CA ILE A 82 -0.67 -0.14 1.25
C ILE A 82 -0.20 -1.14 2.32
N ASN A 83 -1.11 -1.63 3.16
CA ASN A 83 -0.82 -2.61 4.19
C ASN A 83 -1.94 -3.67 4.32
N PRO A 84 -1.61 -4.87 4.84
CA PRO A 84 -2.57 -5.95 5.11
C PRO A 84 -3.78 -5.57 5.95
N PHE A 85 -3.56 -4.75 6.98
CA PHE A 85 -4.60 -4.38 7.94
C PHE A 85 -5.69 -3.54 7.28
N ASN A 86 -5.32 -2.65 6.36
CA ASN A 86 -6.22 -1.83 5.58
C ASN A 86 -7.07 -2.70 4.64
N ILE A 87 -6.51 -3.77 4.09
CA ILE A 87 -7.25 -4.73 3.25
C ILE A 87 -8.35 -5.40 4.07
N ILE A 88 -8.01 -5.94 5.24
CA ILE A 88 -8.95 -6.63 6.13
C ILE A 88 -10.03 -5.65 6.62
N THR A 89 -9.63 -4.48 7.09
CA THR A 89 -10.54 -3.47 7.63
C THR A 89 -11.51 -2.97 6.57
N ASN A 90 -11.03 -2.67 5.35
CA ASN A 90 -11.92 -2.28 4.25
C ASN A 90 -12.81 -3.42 3.76
N SER A 91 -12.33 -4.68 3.80
CA SER A 91 -13.14 -5.86 3.48
C SER A 91 -14.35 -5.99 4.39
N ILE A 92 -14.15 -5.77 5.69
CA ILE A 92 -15.22 -5.79 6.69
C ILE A 92 -16.10 -4.55 6.52
N ILE A 93 -15.54 -3.34 6.63
CA ILE A 93 -16.33 -2.10 6.63
C ILE A 93 -17.14 -1.94 5.34
N LYS A 94 -16.57 -2.22 4.16
CA LYS A 94 -17.30 -2.09 2.89
C LYS A 94 -18.22 -3.27 2.59
N GLY A 95 -17.95 -4.44 3.16
CA GLY A 95 -18.82 -5.62 3.05
C GLY A 95 -20.07 -5.52 3.92
N TYR A 96 -19.91 -5.06 5.16
CA TYR A 96 -21.01 -4.83 6.10
C TYR A 96 -21.66 -3.45 5.95
N GLY A 97 -20.99 -2.46 5.35
CA GLY A 97 -21.53 -1.11 5.18
C GLY A 97 -22.71 -0.98 4.20
N VAL A 98 -23.20 -2.09 3.64
CA VAL A 98 -24.37 -2.14 2.74
C VAL A 98 -25.65 -2.57 3.47
N ILE A 99 -25.60 -2.73 4.80
CA ILE A 99 -26.77 -3.03 5.65
C ILE A 99 -27.84 -1.95 5.40
N GLY A 100 -28.97 -2.36 4.83
CA GLY A 100 -30.11 -1.48 4.52
C GLY A 100 -30.25 -1.04 3.06
N GLN A 101 -29.25 -1.28 2.19
CA GLN A 101 -29.31 -0.87 0.77
C GLN A 101 -29.24 -2.03 -0.24
N SER A 102 -28.89 -3.25 0.16
CA SER A 102 -28.83 -4.40 -0.75
C SER A 102 -29.59 -5.62 -0.26
N LYS A 103 -30.14 -6.39 -1.20
CA LYS A 103 -30.79 -7.69 -0.94
C LYS A 103 -29.80 -8.81 -0.59
N GLN A 104 -28.49 -8.57 -0.67
CA GLN A 104 -27.48 -9.57 -0.35
C GLN A 104 -27.17 -9.57 1.16
N PRO A 105 -26.98 -10.75 1.77
CA PRO A 105 -26.60 -10.84 3.16
C PRO A 105 -25.25 -10.12 3.37
N PRO A 106 -25.13 -9.31 4.44
CA PRO A 106 -23.90 -8.58 4.70
C PRO A 106 -22.78 -9.58 5.00
N ALA A 107 -21.72 -9.50 4.20
CA ALA A 107 -20.58 -10.40 4.27
C ALA A 107 -19.29 -9.65 3.89
N PRO A 108 -18.13 -10.05 4.42
CA PRO A 108 -16.86 -9.43 4.07
C PRO A 108 -16.54 -9.63 2.59
N LEU A 109 -15.91 -8.62 1.98
CA LEU A 109 -15.48 -8.67 0.58
C LEU A 109 -14.12 -9.36 0.48
N LEU A 110 -14.11 -10.66 0.15
CA LEU A 110 -12.90 -11.47 0.20
C LEU A 110 -12.20 -11.65 -1.15
N LYS A 111 -12.89 -11.39 -2.27
CA LYS A 111 -12.41 -11.77 -3.61
C LYS A 111 -11.12 -11.07 -4.01
N GLY A 112 -10.96 -9.80 -3.63
CA GLY A 112 -9.76 -9.05 -3.97
C GLY A 112 -8.57 -9.23 -3.03
N ILE A 113 -8.77 -9.87 -1.88
CA ILE A 113 -7.71 -10.06 -0.88
C ILE A 113 -6.47 -10.74 -1.48
N PRO A 114 -6.56 -11.87 -2.20
CA PRO A 114 -5.38 -12.61 -2.64
C PRO A 114 -4.45 -11.80 -3.55
N TYR A 115 -4.99 -11.07 -4.53
CA TYR A 115 -4.14 -10.32 -5.46
C TYR A 115 -3.57 -9.05 -4.83
N ILE A 116 -4.32 -8.37 -3.96
CA ILE A 116 -3.84 -7.16 -3.27
C ILE A 116 -2.73 -7.55 -2.29
N PHE A 117 -2.95 -8.59 -1.47
CA PHE A 117 -1.89 -9.14 -0.60
C PHE A 117 -0.69 -9.65 -1.38
N GLY A 118 -0.93 -10.38 -2.47
CA GLY A 118 0.13 -10.92 -3.32
C GLY A 118 1.05 -9.82 -3.84
N GLY A 119 0.49 -8.68 -4.29
CA GLY A 119 1.27 -7.53 -4.75
C GLY A 119 2.16 -6.96 -3.65
N GLN A 120 1.64 -6.83 -2.43
CA GLN A 120 2.41 -6.32 -1.29
C GLN A 120 3.56 -7.26 -0.90
N ILE A 121 3.30 -8.57 -0.86
CA ILE A 121 4.30 -9.59 -0.51
C ILE A 121 5.41 -9.62 -1.56
N ILE A 122 5.07 -9.73 -2.85
CA ILE A 122 6.04 -9.81 -3.94
C ILE A 122 7.02 -8.64 -3.89
N VAL A 123 6.52 -7.42 -3.72
CA VAL A 123 7.37 -6.23 -3.68
C VAL A 123 8.23 -6.18 -2.43
N HIS A 124 7.67 -6.54 -1.28
CA HIS A 124 8.46 -6.57 -0.04
C HIS A 124 9.66 -7.50 -0.18
N TRP A 125 9.45 -8.70 -0.73
CA TRP A 125 10.53 -9.64 -1.03
C TRP A 125 11.52 -9.10 -2.06
N LEU A 126 11.04 -8.54 -3.17
CA LEU A 126 11.92 -8.00 -4.22
C LEU A 126 12.83 -6.88 -3.69
N VAL A 127 12.28 -5.92 -2.96
CA VAL A 127 13.08 -4.80 -2.42
C VAL A 127 14.04 -5.27 -1.34
N TRP A 128 13.60 -6.20 -0.48
CA TRP A 128 14.45 -6.82 0.53
C TRP A 128 15.66 -7.51 -0.11
N PHE A 129 15.43 -8.38 -1.10
CA PHE A 129 16.49 -9.07 -1.83
C PHE A 129 17.45 -8.09 -2.51
N CYS A 130 16.94 -7.10 -3.24
CA CYS A 130 17.78 -6.12 -3.92
C CYS A 130 18.66 -5.31 -2.97
N PHE A 131 18.17 -4.98 -1.77
CA PHE A 131 18.94 -4.19 -0.81
C PHE A 131 19.97 -5.03 -0.06
N GLU A 132 19.63 -6.26 0.31
CA GLU A 132 20.54 -7.13 1.08
C GLU A 132 21.66 -7.73 0.23
N PHE A 133 21.41 -8.00 -1.06
CA PHE A 133 22.48 -8.42 -1.99
C PHE A 133 23.51 -7.32 -2.20
N ARG A 134 23.09 -6.05 -2.27
CA ARG A 134 23.98 -4.91 -2.53
C ARG A 134 24.83 -4.47 -1.33
N LEU A 135 24.50 -4.90 -0.11
CA LEU A 135 25.30 -4.64 1.08
C LEU A 135 26.36 -5.71 1.35
N LYS A 136 26.35 -6.82 0.60
CA LYS A 136 27.30 -7.92 0.74
C LYS A 136 28.38 -7.94 -0.36
N GLU A 137 28.27 -7.08 -1.35
CA GLU A 137 29.31 -6.78 -2.36
C GLU A 137 30.06 -5.50 -1.97
#